data_AF-A0A1V8UR14-F1
#
_entry.id   AF-A0A1V8UR14-F1
#
_cell.length_a   1.000
_cell.length_b   1.000
_cell.length_c   1.000
_cell.angle_alpha   90.00
_cell.angle_beta   90.00
_cell.angle_gamma   90.00
#
_symmetry.space_group_name_H-M   'P 1'
#
loop_
_entity.id
_entity.type
_entity.pdbx_description
1 polymer ?
#
loop_
_entity_poly.entity_id
_entity_poly.type
_entity_poly.pdbx_seq_one_letter_code
_entity_poly.pdbx_strand_id
1 'polypeptide(L)'
;MAHSDRKKNLNATDPRTELWPTRFLQSPLAEAPASLPIPSEIALIILNSPLTDYETFKKLYSRASTVLCADGGANRLYDLLTSTFPDHAWDTALRKHLPSLIHGDLDSLTANVRSCYEKLGVHISKDPDQYSTDFGKGINQILFLQPDVRNILVLGSLGGRVDQGIGLLHELYREQVTRHPDVRFWLFSESSITFMLQPGATVIHVPQNTGLVGRNVGVLPVYGKAVIETKGLEWDVQDWETEMGGMMSTSNHVLGEEVEITCNREVLFTVERGDAK
;
A
#
# COMPACT_ATOMS: atom_id res chain seq x y z
N MET A 1 36.82 -40.40 -19.68
CA MET A 1 35.67 -40.52 -20.62
C MET A 1 34.43 -40.82 -19.78
N ALA A 2 33.40 -39.99 -19.67
CA ALA A 2 33.02 -38.78 -20.37
C ALA A 2 32.19 -37.90 -19.41
N HIS A 3 32.37 -36.58 -19.52
CA HIS A 3 31.41 -35.58 -19.06
C HIS A 3 30.06 -35.81 -19.75
N SER A 4 28.98 -35.60 -19.01
CA SER A 4 27.67 -35.32 -19.60
C SER A 4 27.06 -34.19 -18.78
N ASP A 5 27.35 -32.97 -19.25
CA ASP A 5 26.67 -31.75 -18.90
C ASP A 5 25.16 -31.91 -19.12
N ARG A 6 24.37 -31.93 -18.04
CA ARG A 6 22.99 -31.47 -18.11
C ARG A 6 23.02 -29.95 -18.10
N LYS A 7 23.26 -29.35 -19.27
CA LYS A 7 22.81 -28.00 -19.57
C LYS A 7 21.28 -27.98 -19.36
N LYS A 8 20.84 -27.48 -18.20
CA LYS A 8 19.46 -27.00 -18.06
C LYS A 8 19.31 -25.87 -19.08
N ASN A 9 18.47 -26.10 -20.08
CA ASN A 9 17.98 -25.05 -20.97
C ASN A 9 17.31 -23.96 -20.10
N LEU A 10 18.03 -22.86 -19.86
CA LEU A 10 17.57 -21.61 -19.23
C LEU A 10 16.75 -20.76 -20.23
N ASN A 11 15.91 -21.40 -21.05
CA ASN A 11 15.04 -20.72 -22.01
C ASN A 11 13.56 -20.98 -21.72
N ALA A 12 13.19 -20.82 -20.45
CA ALA A 12 11.84 -20.40 -20.07
C ALA A 12 12.04 -19.09 -19.32
N THR A 13 11.76 -17.96 -19.97
CA THR A 13 11.66 -16.67 -19.29
C THR A 13 10.60 -16.81 -18.22
N ASP A 14 11.01 -16.92 -16.96
CA ASP A 14 10.11 -16.82 -15.83
C ASP A 14 9.27 -15.54 -16.01
N PRO A 15 7.93 -15.60 -15.90
CA PRO A 15 7.10 -14.42 -16.14
C PRO A 15 7.51 -13.32 -15.16
N ARG A 16 8.00 -12.19 -15.71
CA ARG A 16 8.36 -11.02 -14.92
C ARG A 16 7.10 -10.36 -14.39
N THR A 17 7.12 -10.00 -13.11
CA THR A 17 6.04 -9.20 -12.52
C THR A 17 6.26 -7.73 -12.85
N GLU A 18 5.20 -7.01 -13.23
CA GLU A 18 5.26 -5.59 -13.57
C GLU A 18 4.39 -4.79 -12.59
N LEU A 19 4.93 -3.71 -12.00
CA LEU A 19 4.26 -2.92 -10.96
C LEU A 19 4.33 -1.41 -11.24
N TRP A 20 3.20 -0.72 -11.09
CA TRP A 20 3.08 0.74 -11.28
C TRP A 20 2.54 1.41 -10.00
N PRO A 21 3.37 1.71 -8.99
CA PRO A 21 2.91 2.34 -7.75
C PRO A 21 2.16 3.67 -7.94
N THR A 22 2.55 4.48 -8.93
CA THR A 22 1.96 5.80 -9.17
C THR A 22 0.58 5.75 -9.84
N ARG A 23 0.15 4.60 -10.38
CA ARG A 23 -1.11 4.48 -11.13
C ARG A 23 -2.35 4.90 -10.32
N PHE A 24 -2.30 4.72 -9.01
CA PHE A 24 -3.40 5.06 -8.11
C PHE A 24 -3.48 6.57 -7.80
N LEU A 25 -2.43 7.33 -8.12
CA LEU A 25 -2.30 8.77 -7.89
C LEU A 25 -2.41 9.62 -9.16
N GLN A 26 -2.38 8.98 -10.33
CA GLN A 26 -2.55 9.66 -11.62
C GLN A 26 -4.00 10.11 -11.80
N SER A 27 -4.21 11.23 -12.49
CA SER A 27 -5.54 11.59 -13.00
C SER A 27 -5.99 10.55 -14.03
N PRO A 28 -7.31 10.29 -14.21
CA PRO A 28 -7.78 9.45 -15.30
C PRO A 28 -7.45 10.13 -16.63
N LEU A 29 -6.32 9.80 -17.25
CA LEU A 29 -6.07 10.10 -18.64
C LEU A 29 -6.90 9.14 -19.49
N ALA A 30 -7.40 9.63 -20.63
CA ALA A 30 -8.30 8.93 -21.55
C ALA A 30 -7.71 7.68 -22.23
N GLU A 31 -6.52 7.25 -21.84
CA GLU A 31 -5.82 6.06 -22.34
C GLU A 31 -5.16 5.34 -21.16
N ALA A 32 -5.98 4.82 -20.26
CA ALA A 32 -5.54 3.78 -19.33
C ALA A 32 -5.02 2.59 -20.15
N PRO A 33 -3.77 2.12 -19.99
CA PRO A 33 -3.36 0.86 -20.59
C PRO A 33 -4.32 -0.23 -20.11
N ALA A 34 -4.64 -1.20 -20.99
CA ALA A 34 -5.59 -2.28 -20.74
C ALA A 34 -5.27 -3.17 -19.52
N SER A 35 -4.14 -2.92 -18.83
CA SER A 35 -3.65 -3.57 -17.63
C SER A 35 -4.04 -2.88 -16.31
N LEU A 36 -4.80 -1.77 -16.34
CA LEU A 36 -5.27 -1.13 -15.10
C LEU A 36 -6.38 -1.96 -14.44
N PRO A 37 -6.28 -2.24 -13.12
CA PRO A 37 -7.32 -2.97 -12.41
C PRO A 37 -8.64 -2.21 -12.53
N ILE A 38 -9.72 -2.94 -12.78
CA ILE A 38 -11.06 -2.36 -12.82
C ILE A 38 -11.37 -1.83 -11.41
N PRO A 39 -12.11 -0.71 -11.23
CA PRO A 39 -12.41 -0.18 -9.90
C PRO A 39 -12.99 -1.22 -8.91
N SER A 40 -13.72 -2.21 -9.40
CA SER A 40 -14.25 -3.35 -8.63
C SER A 40 -13.19 -4.29 -8.06
N GLU A 41 -11.92 -4.15 -8.45
CA GLU A 41 -10.79 -4.91 -7.93
C GLU A 41 -9.96 -4.11 -6.92
N ILE A 42 -10.36 -2.86 -6.63
CA ILE A 42 -9.62 -1.93 -5.78
C ILE A 42 -10.48 -1.58 -4.55
N ALA A 43 -9.89 -1.72 -3.37
CA ALA A 43 -10.44 -1.21 -2.12
C ALA A 43 -9.46 -0.24 -1.46
N LEU A 44 -9.97 0.67 -0.64
CA LEU A 44 -9.19 1.59 0.18
C LEU A 44 -9.49 1.31 1.65
N ILE A 45 -8.46 1.13 2.46
CA ILE A 45 -8.55 1.05 3.91
C ILE A 45 -7.82 2.22 4.56
N ILE A 46 -8.50 2.91 5.47
CA ILE A 46 -7.99 4.08 6.20
C ILE A 46 -7.75 3.65 7.65
N LEU A 47 -6.49 3.71 8.09
CA LEU A 47 -6.07 3.33 9.43
C LEU A 47 -6.11 4.52 10.39
N ASN A 48 -6.02 4.23 11.69
CA ASN A 48 -5.95 5.24 12.74
C ASN A 48 -4.55 5.88 12.85
N SER A 49 -4.07 6.47 11.76
CA SER A 49 -2.81 7.22 11.69
C SER A 49 -3.07 8.65 11.19
N PRO A 50 -2.21 9.64 11.50
CA PRO A 50 -2.37 11.00 10.98
C PRO A 50 -2.58 11.02 9.47
N LEU A 51 -3.65 11.68 9.03
CA LEU A 51 -4.01 11.82 7.63
C LEU A 51 -4.18 13.31 7.33
N THR A 52 -3.22 13.88 6.61
CA THR A 52 -3.14 15.33 6.34
C THR A 52 -3.20 15.67 4.85
N ASP A 53 -2.88 14.72 3.97
CA ASP A 53 -2.83 14.93 2.53
C ASP A 53 -4.18 14.63 1.88
N TYR A 54 -5.00 15.67 1.71
CA TYR A 54 -6.32 15.57 1.10
C TYR A 54 -6.26 15.18 -0.38
N GLU A 55 -5.30 15.67 -1.16
CA GLU A 55 -5.27 15.38 -2.60
C GLU A 55 -4.90 13.93 -2.88
N THR A 56 -3.98 13.35 -2.09
CA THR A 56 -3.70 11.91 -2.16
C THR A 56 -4.90 11.09 -1.71
N PHE A 57 -5.50 11.41 -0.56
CA PHE A 57 -6.72 10.74 -0.12
C PHE A 57 -7.79 10.73 -1.21
N LYS A 58 -8.10 11.90 -1.78
CA LYS A 58 -9.12 12.07 -2.83
C LYS A 58 -8.82 11.26 -4.08
N LYS A 59 -7.55 11.22 -4.51
CA LYS A 59 -7.12 10.38 -5.64
C LYS A 59 -7.38 8.91 -5.34
N LEU A 60 -6.89 8.39 -4.21
CA LEU A 60 -7.06 6.98 -3.83
C LEU A 60 -8.55 6.63 -3.63
N TYR A 61 -9.31 7.51 -2.98
CA TYR A 61 -10.75 7.36 -2.78
C TYR A 61 -11.48 7.20 -4.12
N SER A 62 -11.12 8.00 -5.13
CA SER A 62 -11.75 7.91 -6.46
C SER A 62 -11.44 6.60 -7.22
N ARG A 63 -10.44 5.82 -6.78
CA ARG A 63 -10.03 4.56 -7.42
C ARG A 63 -10.67 3.32 -6.81
N ALA A 64 -11.12 3.41 -5.56
CA ALA A 64 -11.65 2.28 -4.81
C ALA A 64 -13.18 2.18 -4.94
N SER A 65 -13.71 0.98 -5.17
CA SER A 65 -15.15 0.71 -5.08
C SER A 65 -15.64 0.56 -3.64
N THR A 66 -14.77 0.05 -2.76
CA THR A 66 -15.03 -0.08 -1.33
C THR A 66 -14.03 0.76 -0.55
N VAL A 67 -14.52 1.66 0.31
CA VAL A 67 -13.71 2.45 1.23
C VAL A 67 -14.07 2.08 2.66
N LEU A 68 -13.12 1.51 3.39
CA LEU A 68 -13.29 1.10 4.78
C LEU A 68 -12.45 1.98 5.71
N CYS A 69 -13.06 2.50 6.76
CA CYS A 69 -12.33 3.09 7.87
C CYS A 69 -12.17 2.05 8.98
N ALA A 70 -10.91 1.73 9.33
CA ALA A 70 -10.58 0.79 10.39
C ALA A 70 -10.64 1.52 11.74
N ASP A 71 -11.74 1.30 12.48
CA ASP A 71 -12.07 1.94 13.75
C ASP A 71 -11.75 3.45 13.77
N GLY A 72 -10.67 3.84 14.47
CA GLY A 72 -10.24 5.23 14.62
C GLY A 72 -9.80 5.89 13.31
N GLY A 73 -9.61 5.14 12.22
CA GLY A 73 -9.41 5.70 10.88
C GLY A 73 -10.56 6.58 10.42
N ALA A 74 -11.78 6.36 10.93
CA ALA A 74 -12.90 7.26 10.68
C ALA A 74 -12.72 8.63 11.35
N ASN A 75 -12.09 8.70 12.52
CA ASN A 75 -11.70 9.99 13.11
C ASN A 75 -10.73 10.73 12.19
N ARG A 76 -9.76 10.01 11.60
CA ARG A 76 -8.74 10.60 10.72
C ARG A 76 -9.33 11.16 9.44
N LEU A 77 -10.26 10.44 8.83
CA LEU A 77 -11.01 10.94 7.68
C LEU A 77 -11.84 12.19 8.04
N TYR A 78 -12.52 12.16 9.18
CA TYR A 78 -13.31 13.29 9.67
C TYR A 78 -12.42 14.53 9.92
N ASP A 79 -11.29 14.35 10.61
CA ASP A 79 -10.32 15.41 10.91
C ASP A 79 -9.73 16.01 9.62
N LEU A 80 -9.38 15.17 8.64
CA LEU A 80 -8.87 15.62 7.34
C LEU A 80 -9.88 16.55 6.65
N LEU A 81 -11.13 16.12 6.53
CA LEU A 81 -12.15 16.86 5.79
C LEU A 81 -12.59 18.13 6.52
N THR A 82 -12.66 18.10 7.85
CA THR A 82 -13.03 19.29 8.65
C THR A 82 -11.92 20.33 8.71
N SER A 83 -10.66 19.92 8.74
CA SER A 83 -9.51 20.83 8.70
C SER A 83 -9.25 21.40 7.29
N THR A 84 -9.49 20.62 6.23
CA THR A 84 -9.28 21.06 4.84
C THR A 84 -10.38 22.02 4.35
N PHE A 85 -11.62 21.86 4.83
CA PHE A 85 -12.79 22.62 4.35
C PHE A 85 -13.45 23.44 5.47
N PRO A 86 -12.96 24.67 5.74
CA PRO A 86 -13.54 25.55 6.77
C PRO A 86 -14.95 26.05 6.40
N ASP A 87 -15.56 26.83 7.28
CA ASP A 87 -16.84 27.55 7.05
C ASP A 87 -18.01 26.64 6.62
N HIS A 88 -18.16 25.50 7.29
CA HIS A 88 -19.20 24.48 7.04
C HIS A 88 -19.11 23.77 5.68
N ALA A 89 -18.11 24.06 4.83
CA ALA A 89 -17.89 23.33 3.59
C ALA A 89 -17.54 21.84 3.83
N TRP A 90 -17.04 21.51 5.03
CA TRP A 90 -16.76 20.15 5.46
C TRP A 90 -17.97 19.20 5.45
N ASP A 91 -19.21 19.68 5.66
CA ASP A 91 -20.40 18.80 5.58
C ASP A 91 -20.61 18.30 4.16
N THR A 92 -20.43 19.19 3.17
CA THR A 92 -20.47 18.81 1.75
C THR A 92 -19.32 17.87 1.41
N ALA A 93 -18.12 18.14 1.93
CA ALA A 93 -16.95 17.30 1.72
C ALA A 93 -17.12 15.89 2.32
N LEU A 94 -17.69 15.78 3.53
CA LEU A 94 -18.00 14.51 4.17
C LEU A 94 -19.01 13.71 3.35
N ARG A 95 -20.12 14.33 2.94
CA ARG A 95 -21.14 13.66 2.10
C ARG A 95 -20.59 13.14 0.78
N LYS A 96 -19.61 13.85 0.21
CA LYS A 96 -18.94 13.45 -1.03
C LYS A 96 -17.93 12.31 -0.83
N HIS A 97 -17.38 12.17 0.37
CA HIS A 97 -16.31 11.22 0.68
C HIS A 97 -16.68 10.27 1.83
N LEU A 98 -17.92 9.77 1.84
CA LEU A 98 -18.37 8.83 2.84
C LEU A 98 -17.65 7.48 2.66
N PRO A 99 -17.09 6.89 3.73
CA PRO A 99 -16.65 5.51 3.65
C PRO A 99 -17.87 4.61 3.41
N SER A 100 -17.67 3.52 2.69
CA SER A 100 -18.67 2.46 2.53
C SER A 100 -19.05 1.85 3.89
N LEU A 101 -18.09 1.86 4.83
CA LEU A 101 -18.16 1.13 6.10
C LEU A 101 -17.12 1.67 7.10
N ILE A 102 -17.50 1.67 8.38
CA ILE A 102 -16.57 1.79 9.51
C ILE A 102 -16.60 0.46 10.28
N HIS A 103 -15.43 -0.15 10.48
CA HIS A 103 -15.32 -1.50 11.05
C HIS A 103 -14.13 -1.62 12.02
N GLY A 104 -14.32 -2.35 13.11
CA GLY A 104 -13.30 -2.63 14.12
C GLY A 104 -13.95 -2.96 15.46
N ASP A 105 -13.19 -3.01 16.56
CA ASP A 105 -13.79 -3.17 17.89
C ASP A 105 -14.46 -1.88 18.43
N LEU A 106 -14.21 -0.75 17.76
CA LEU A 106 -14.79 0.57 17.99
C LEU A 106 -14.34 1.21 19.32
N ASP A 107 -13.13 0.89 19.78
CA ASP A 107 -12.55 1.47 20.99
C ASP A 107 -11.89 2.85 20.76
N SER A 108 -11.48 3.11 19.52
CA SER A 108 -10.79 4.33 19.11
C SER A 108 -11.74 5.33 18.43
N LEU A 109 -12.83 4.88 17.84
CA LEU A 109 -13.85 5.74 17.22
C LEU A 109 -14.54 6.63 18.27
N THR A 110 -14.43 7.94 18.10
CA THR A 110 -15.03 8.89 19.05
C THR A 110 -16.56 8.97 18.88
N ALA A 111 -17.29 9.19 19.98
CA ALA A 111 -18.75 9.23 19.97
C ALA A 111 -19.34 10.29 19.02
N ASN A 112 -18.69 11.46 18.91
CA ASN A 112 -19.13 12.54 18.03
C ASN A 112 -18.98 12.15 16.56
N VAL A 113 -17.83 11.59 16.18
CA VAL A 113 -17.56 11.14 14.80
C VAL A 113 -18.48 9.98 14.44
N ARG A 114 -18.65 9.02 15.35
CA ARG A 114 -19.61 7.92 15.20
C ARG A 114 -21.01 8.43 14.89
N SER A 115 -21.54 9.32 15.74
CA SER A 115 -22.90 9.85 15.57
C SER A 115 -23.05 10.64 14.26
N CYS A 116 -22.01 11.35 13.82
CA CYS A 116 -22.00 12.06 12.55
C CYS A 116 -22.16 11.08 11.38
N TYR A 117 -21.32 10.04 11.31
CA TYR A 117 -21.38 9.05 10.23
C TYR A 117 -22.66 8.22 10.24
N GLU A 118 -23.19 7.85 11.42
CA GLU A 118 -24.49 7.16 11.55
C GLU A 118 -25.63 8.02 10.97
N LYS A 119 -25.66 9.33 11.26
CA LYS A 119 -26.66 10.26 10.69
C LYS A 119 -26.54 10.43 9.18
N LEU A 120 -25.33 10.26 8.64
CA LEU A 120 -25.07 10.28 7.20
C LEU A 120 -25.35 8.92 6.51
N GLY A 121 -25.77 7.91 7.28
CA GLY A 121 -26.16 6.60 6.76
C GLY A 121 -24.99 5.63 6.53
N VAL A 122 -23.80 5.92 7.05
CA VAL A 122 -22.65 5.01 6.97
C VAL A 122 -22.88 3.81 7.87
N HIS A 123 -22.64 2.61 7.34
CA HIS A 123 -22.72 1.39 8.13
C HIS A 123 -21.54 1.29 9.09
N ILE A 124 -21.81 1.21 10.40
CA ILE A 124 -20.80 1.02 11.44
C ILE A 124 -21.02 -0.35 12.06
N SER A 125 -20.02 -1.22 11.97
CA SER A 125 -20.08 -2.59 12.49
C SER A 125 -18.97 -2.84 13.51
N LYS A 126 -19.31 -3.56 14.57
CA LYS A 126 -18.40 -3.92 15.64
C LYS A 126 -17.93 -5.36 15.47
N ASP A 127 -16.62 -5.58 15.52
CA ASP A 127 -16.00 -6.89 15.63
C ASP A 127 -15.62 -7.17 17.10
N PRO A 128 -16.12 -8.25 17.71
CA PRO A 128 -15.78 -8.59 19.09
C PRO A 128 -14.40 -9.21 19.27
N ASP A 129 -13.70 -9.64 18.20
CA ASP A 129 -12.40 -10.28 18.29
C ASP A 129 -11.35 -9.35 18.90
N GLN A 130 -10.69 -9.83 19.96
CA GLN A 130 -9.65 -9.10 20.69
C GLN A 130 -8.24 -9.56 20.33
N TYR A 131 -8.11 -10.59 19.49
CA TYR A 131 -6.84 -11.20 19.12
C TYR A 131 -6.37 -10.82 17.71
N SER A 132 -7.18 -10.05 16.97
CA SER A 132 -6.81 -9.47 15.67
C SER A 132 -6.82 -7.95 15.72
N THR A 133 -6.01 -7.33 14.85
CA THR A 133 -5.94 -5.87 14.70
C THR A 133 -7.11 -5.36 13.86
N ASP A 134 -7.47 -4.08 13.99
CA ASP A 134 -8.48 -3.47 13.11
C ASP A 134 -8.08 -3.46 11.63
N PHE A 135 -6.79 -3.51 11.33
CA PHE A 135 -6.32 -3.69 9.96
C PHE A 135 -6.71 -5.07 9.42
N GLY A 136 -6.42 -6.15 10.17
CA GLY A 136 -6.81 -7.51 9.79
C GLY A 136 -8.33 -7.70 9.72
N LYS A 137 -9.07 -7.18 10.71
CA LYS A 137 -10.55 -7.16 10.70
C LYS A 137 -11.08 -6.45 9.46
N GLY A 138 -10.54 -5.27 9.14
CA GLY A 138 -10.91 -4.50 7.97
C GLY A 138 -10.65 -5.24 6.66
N ILE A 139 -9.52 -5.94 6.52
CA ILE A 139 -9.21 -6.75 5.33
C ILE A 139 -10.23 -7.86 5.14
N ASN A 140 -10.53 -8.63 6.20
CA ASN A 140 -11.53 -9.69 6.15
C ASN A 140 -12.89 -9.15 5.71
N GLN A 141 -13.27 -7.99 6.24
CA GLN A 141 -14.55 -7.36 5.91
C GLN A 141 -14.59 -6.82 4.47
N ILE A 142 -13.48 -6.27 3.95
CA ILE A 142 -13.36 -5.88 2.54
C ILE A 142 -13.52 -7.11 1.64
N LEU A 143 -12.83 -8.21 1.95
CA LEU A 143 -12.87 -9.44 1.15
C LEU A 143 -14.25 -10.10 1.16
N PHE A 144 -14.97 -10.01 2.28
CA PHE A 144 -16.35 -10.45 2.37
C PHE A 144 -17.29 -9.65 1.47
N LEU A 145 -17.15 -8.32 1.44
CA LEU A 145 -18.00 -7.42 0.65
C LEU A 145 -17.61 -7.37 -0.83
N GLN A 146 -16.34 -7.57 -1.14
CA GLN A 146 -15.74 -7.46 -2.47
C GLN A 146 -14.75 -8.62 -2.71
N PRO A 147 -15.25 -9.85 -3.02
CA PRO A 147 -14.41 -11.04 -3.19
C PRO A 147 -13.41 -10.96 -4.36
N ASP A 148 -13.72 -10.15 -5.36
CA ASP A 148 -12.88 -9.93 -6.54
C ASP A 148 -11.78 -8.87 -6.32
N VAL A 149 -11.66 -8.32 -5.10
CA VAL A 149 -10.58 -7.37 -4.79
C VAL A 149 -9.22 -8.03 -5.03
N ARG A 150 -8.32 -7.29 -5.68
CA ARG A 150 -6.93 -7.69 -5.95
C ARG A 150 -5.93 -6.67 -5.43
N ASN A 151 -6.37 -5.43 -5.21
CA ASN A 151 -5.52 -4.35 -4.71
C ASN A 151 -6.20 -3.67 -3.52
N ILE A 152 -5.54 -3.69 -2.38
CA ILE A 152 -5.97 -2.92 -1.20
C ILE A 152 -4.97 -1.77 -1.01
N LEU A 153 -5.47 -0.55 -1.22
CA LEU A 153 -4.76 0.69 -0.95
C LEU A 153 -4.87 0.96 0.55
N VAL A 154 -3.75 1.13 1.23
CA VAL A 154 -3.71 1.34 2.68
C VAL A 154 -3.24 2.76 2.95
N LEU A 155 -4.10 3.59 3.52
CA LEU A 155 -3.71 4.87 4.10
C LEU A 155 -3.38 4.65 5.57
N GLY A 156 -2.09 4.71 5.90
CA GLY A 156 -1.57 4.47 7.24
C GLY A 156 -0.18 5.08 7.39
N SER A 157 0.44 4.91 8.56
CA SER A 157 1.76 5.47 8.86
C SER A 157 2.71 4.39 9.36
N LEU A 158 3.99 4.53 9.03
CA LEU A 158 5.09 3.83 9.70
C LEU A 158 5.78 4.71 10.75
N GLY A 159 5.40 5.98 10.84
CA GLY A 159 5.89 6.94 11.82
C GLY A 159 5.12 6.93 13.14
N GLY A 160 5.54 7.77 14.08
CA GLY A 160 4.93 7.87 15.41
C GLY A 160 5.40 6.76 16.35
N ARG A 161 4.46 5.95 16.87
CA ARG A 161 4.78 4.85 17.78
C ARG A 161 5.49 3.72 17.02
N VAL A 162 6.74 3.45 17.40
CA VAL A 162 7.58 2.44 16.74
C VAL A 162 6.94 1.05 16.72
N ASP A 163 6.31 0.65 17.82
CA ASP A 163 5.63 -0.64 17.94
C ASP A 163 4.45 -0.76 16.96
N GLN A 164 3.74 0.33 16.68
CA GLN A 164 2.66 0.35 15.69
C GLN A 164 3.18 0.29 14.26
N GLY A 165 4.25 1.02 13.95
CA GLY A 165 4.87 0.98 12.62
C GLY A 165 5.40 -0.42 12.28
N ILE A 166 6.15 -1.03 13.20
CA ILE A 166 6.63 -2.42 13.05
C ILE A 166 5.44 -3.40 13.01
N GLY A 167 4.43 -3.19 13.85
CA GLY A 167 3.20 -3.97 13.87
C GLY A 167 2.50 -3.96 12.49
N LEU A 168 2.36 -2.80 11.86
CA LEU A 168 1.76 -2.69 10.52
C LEU A 168 2.56 -3.47 9.47
N LEU A 169 3.91 -3.41 9.49
CA LEU A 169 4.74 -4.21 8.58
C LEU A 169 4.57 -5.71 8.80
N HIS A 170 4.44 -6.14 10.05
CA HIS A 170 4.15 -7.53 10.41
C HIS A 170 2.78 -7.96 9.87
N GLU A 171 1.74 -7.15 10.07
CA GLU A 171 0.39 -7.47 9.60
C GLU A 171 0.35 -7.51 8.07
N LEU A 172 0.95 -6.55 7.36
CA LEU A 172 1.06 -6.56 5.90
C LEU A 172 1.67 -7.88 5.38
N TYR A 173 2.69 -8.40 6.05
CA TYR A 173 3.26 -9.70 5.72
C TYR A 173 2.30 -10.84 5.95
N ARG A 174 1.72 -10.92 7.15
CA ARG A 174 0.81 -12.01 7.51
C ARG A 174 -0.41 -12.03 6.59
N GLU A 175 -1.02 -10.89 6.35
CA GLU A 175 -2.20 -10.78 5.50
C GLU A 175 -1.87 -11.08 4.04
N GLN A 176 -0.77 -10.55 3.47
CA GLN A 176 -0.43 -10.81 2.08
C GLN A 176 0.09 -12.23 1.85
N VAL A 177 1.07 -12.68 2.63
CA VAL A 177 1.81 -13.91 2.32
C VAL A 177 1.11 -15.14 2.90
N THR A 178 0.51 -15.03 4.08
CA THR A 178 -0.05 -16.20 4.78
C THR A 178 -1.54 -16.37 4.54
N ARG A 179 -2.32 -15.28 4.47
CA ARG A 179 -3.80 -15.34 4.45
C ARG A 179 -4.40 -15.06 3.08
N HIS A 180 -3.85 -14.10 2.34
CA HIS A 180 -4.44 -13.58 1.10
C HIS A 180 -3.37 -13.36 0.00
N PRO A 181 -2.72 -14.43 -0.50
CA PRO A 181 -1.63 -14.35 -1.49
C PRO A 181 -2.03 -13.70 -2.83
N ASP A 182 -3.32 -13.73 -3.16
CA ASP A 182 -3.86 -13.13 -4.39
C ASP A 182 -4.18 -11.64 -4.27
N VAL A 183 -3.99 -11.05 -3.09
CA VAL A 183 -4.31 -9.64 -2.80
C VAL A 183 -3.02 -8.87 -2.57
N ARG A 184 -2.84 -7.78 -3.30
CA ARG A 184 -1.67 -6.89 -3.14
C ARG A 184 -2.01 -5.69 -2.27
N PHE A 185 -1.17 -5.44 -1.27
CA PHE A 185 -1.25 -4.24 -0.44
C PHE A 185 -0.31 -3.15 -0.94
N TRP A 186 -0.82 -1.92 -0.95
CA TRP A 186 -0.08 -0.71 -1.30
C TRP A 186 -0.19 0.28 -0.15
N LEU A 187 0.86 0.40 0.66
CA LEU A 187 0.88 1.34 1.78
C LEU A 187 1.29 2.73 1.28
N PHE A 188 0.36 3.68 1.40
CA PHE A 188 0.59 5.09 1.18
C PHE A 188 0.79 5.75 2.54
N SER A 189 2.05 5.96 2.91
CA SER A 189 2.44 6.70 4.10
C SER A 189 2.56 8.20 3.79
N GLU A 190 2.93 9.00 4.79
CA GLU A 190 3.14 10.44 4.65
C GLU A 190 4.22 10.77 3.62
N SER A 191 5.25 9.93 3.49
CA SER A 191 6.43 10.20 2.67
C SER A 191 6.74 9.12 1.64
N SER A 192 6.06 7.97 1.66
CA SER A 192 6.39 6.85 0.79
C SER A 192 5.19 6.08 0.25
N ILE A 193 5.41 5.43 -0.90
CA ILE A 193 4.62 4.29 -1.34
C ILE A 193 5.45 3.04 -1.04
N THR A 194 4.92 2.14 -0.23
CA THR A 194 5.60 0.93 0.22
C THR A 194 4.76 -0.30 -0.11
N PHE A 195 5.39 -1.31 -0.71
CA PHE A 195 4.73 -2.56 -1.06
C PHE A 195 5.73 -3.71 -1.11
N MET A 196 5.22 -4.93 -1.06
CA MET A 196 6.06 -6.12 -1.01
C MET A 196 6.33 -6.70 -2.39
N LEU A 197 7.58 -7.06 -2.62
CA LEU A 197 8.03 -7.86 -3.76
C LEU A 197 7.99 -9.33 -3.37
N GLN A 198 7.48 -10.17 -4.26
CA GLN A 198 7.50 -11.63 -4.11
C GLN A 198 8.80 -12.18 -4.70
N PRO A 199 9.24 -13.40 -4.30
CA PRO A 199 10.39 -14.04 -4.91
C PRO A 199 10.26 -14.11 -6.44
N GLY A 200 11.36 -13.80 -7.14
CA GLY A 200 11.41 -13.68 -8.60
C GLY A 200 11.81 -12.29 -9.07
N ALA A 201 11.67 -12.05 -10.37
CA ALA A 201 12.01 -10.78 -11.02
C ALA A 201 10.77 -9.87 -11.12
N THR A 202 10.93 -8.63 -10.64
CA THR A 202 9.91 -7.59 -10.70
C THR A 202 10.46 -6.34 -11.37
N VAL A 203 9.74 -5.81 -12.34
CA VAL A 203 9.98 -4.48 -12.92
C VAL A 203 9.00 -3.50 -12.28
N ILE A 204 9.53 -2.38 -11.77
CA ILE A 204 8.76 -1.36 -11.07
C ILE A 204 8.89 -0.04 -11.82
N HIS A 205 7.74 0.52 -12.21
CA HIS A 205 7.61 1.76 -12.96
C HIS A 205 7.47 2.95 -12.02
N VAL A 206 8.48 3.81 -12.03
CA VAL A 206 8.68 4.96 -11.15
C VAL A 206 8.98 6.22 -11.98
N PRO A 207 8.02 6.70 -12.80
CA PRO A 207 8.25 7.83 -13.70
C PRO A 207 8.38 9.15 -12.92
N GLN A 208 9.62 9.58 -12.68
CA GLN A 208 9.95 10.76 -11.88
C GLN A 208 9.43 12.08 -12.50
N ASN A 209 9.31 12.13 -13.83
CA ASN A 209 8.79 13.29 -14.57
C ASN A 209 7.34 13.65 -14.21
N THR A 210 6.57 12.72 -13.64
CA THR A 210 5.20 12.97 -13.18
C THR A 210 5.12 13.80 -11.91
N GLY A 211 6.22 13.90 -11.14
CA GLY A 211 6.25 14.51 -9.81
C GLY A 211 5.45 13.76 -8.74
N LEU A 212 4.91 12.56 -9.03
CA LEU A 212 4.17 11.75 -8.06
C LEU A 212 5.07 10.95 -7.11
N VAL A 213 6.31 10.71 -7.53
CA VAL A 213 7.36 10.02 -6.77
C VAL A 213 8.68 10.77 -6.90
N GLY A 214 9.46 10.74 -5.83
CA GLY A 214 10.84 11.22 -5.81
C GLY A 214 11.80 10.18 -6.37
N ARG A 215 13.10 10.48 -6.27
CA ARG A 215 14.16 9.54 -6.69
C ARG A 215 14.52 8.53 -5.61
N ASN A 216 14.28 8.85 -4.34
CA ASN A 216 14.76 8.06 -3.21
C ASN A 216 13.96 6.76 -3.08
N VAL A 217 14.66 5.63 -3.01
CA VAL A 217 14.07 4.30 -2.85
C VAL A 217 14.83 3.46 -1.83
N GLY A 218 14.20 2.38 -1.39
CA GLY A 218 14.82 1.35 -0.58
C GLY A 218 14.28 -0.05 -0.87
N VAL A 219 15.13 -1.04 -0.67
CA VAL A 219 14.83 -2.48 -0.73
C VAL A 219 15.18 -3.09 0.61
N LEU A 220 14.14 -3.42 1.40
CA LEU A 220 14.27 -3.69 2.83
C LEU A 220 13.95 -5.17 3.15
N PRO A 221 14.89 -5.93 3.76
CA PRO A 221 14.75 -7.35 4.10
C PRO A 221 14.03 -7.56 5.44
N VAL A 222 12.89 -6.88 5.64
CA VAL A 222 12.18 -6.88 6.93
C VAL A 222 11.67 -8.28 7.32
N TYR A 223 11.47 -9.16 6.34
CA TYR A 223 10.88 -10.48 6.51
C TYR A 223 11.90 -11.63 6.59
N GLY A 224 13.19 -11.29 6.70
CA GLY A 224 14.28 -12.24 6.84
C GLY A 224 15.38 -12.02 5.80
N LYS A 225 16.49 -12.75 5.98
CA LYS A 225 17.62 -12.71 5.05
C LYS A 225 17.19 -13.06 3.63
N ALA A 226 17.60 -12.24 2.68
CA ALA A 226 17.33 -12.40 1.25
C ALA A 226 18.61 -12.19 0.44
N VAL A 227 18.58 -12.60 -0.82
CA VAL A 227 19.57 -12.26 -1.84
C VAL A 227 18.85 -11.47 -2.92
N ILE A 228 19.39 -10.31 -3.27
CA ILE A 228 18.82 -9.42 -4.28
C ILE A 228 19.78 -9.11 -5.41
N GLU A 229 19.21 -8.87 -6.59
CA GLU A 229 19.87 -8.22 -7.73
C GLU A 229 19.03 -7.02 -8.16
N THR A 230 19.67 -5.92 -8.52
CA THR A 230 18.95 -4.72 -8.97
C THR A 230 19.53 -4.18 -10.28
N LYS A 231 18.68 -3.55 -11.09
CA LYS A 231 19.07 -2.75 -12.25
C LYS A 231 18.27 -1.46 -12.31
N GLY A 232 18.93 -0.36 -12.64
CA GLY A 232 18.30 0.95 -12.79
C GLY A 232 18.41 1.83 -11.54
N LEU A 233 19.15 1.38 -10.52
CA LEU A 233 19.47 2.13 -9.31
C LEU A 233 20.87 2.75 -9.39
N GLU A 234 21.13 3.82 -8.63
CA GLU A 234 22.46 4.43 -8.53
C GLU A 234 23.48 3.46 -7.93
N TRP A 235 23.05 2.71 -6.91
CA TRP A 235 23.82 1.63 -6.33
C TRP A 235 23.18 0.30 -6.67
N ASP A 236 23.37 -0.13 -7.92
CA ASP A 236 22.97 -1.47 -8.36
C ASP A 236 23.84 -2.56 -7.72
N VAL A 237 23.20 -3.70 -7.40
CA VAL A 237 23.86 -4.84 -6.75
C VAL A 237 23.57 -6.16 -7.47
N GLN A 238 24.46 -7.14 -7.30
CA GLN A 238 24.32 -8.48 -7.87
C GLN A 238 24.70 -9.52 -6.82
N ASP A 239 23.93 -10.61 -6.71
CA ASP A 239 24.09 -11.68 -5.72
C ASP A 239 24.32 -11.13 -4.30
N TRP A 240 23.53 -10.12 -3.92
CA TRP A 240 23.80 -9.33 -2.72
C TRP A 240 22.94 -9.78 -1.56
N GLU A 241 23.58 -10.38 -0.55
CA GLU A 241 22.92 -10.76 0.69
C GLU A 241 22.46 -9.52 1.46
N THR A 242 21.19 -9.50 1.86
CA THR A 242 20.58 -8.42 2.63
C THR A 242 19.80 -8.95 3.83
N GLU A 243 20.01 -8.33 4.99
CA GLU A 243 19.32 -8.69 6.24
C GLU A 243 19.26 -7.53 7.23
N MET A 244 18.28 -7.56 8.13
CA MET A 244 18.22 -6.62 9.25
C MET A 244 19.45 -6.78 10.16
N GLY A 245 20.14 -5.68 10.44
CA GLY A 245 21.41 -5.68 11.18
C GLY A 245 22.65 -5.95 10.32
N GLY A 246 22.47 -6.28 9.04
CA GLY A 246 23.53 -6.43 8.05
C GLY A 246 23.44 -5.38 6.94
N MET A 247 23.62 -5.84 5.70
CA MET A 247 23.52 -4.98 4.52
C MET A 247 22.07 -4.72 4.14
N MET A 248 21.71 -3.47 3.86
CA MET A 248 20.35 -3.07 3.47
C MET A 248 20.41 -1.92 2.47
N SER A 249 19.58 -1.98 1.42
CA SER A 249 19.54 -0.92 0.40
C SER A 249 18.60 0.18 0.87
N THR A 250 19.15 1.16 1.59
CA THR A 250 18.44 2.38 2.01
C THR A 250 19.05 3.61 1.36
N SER A 251 18.23 4.63 1.11
CA SER A 251 18.66 5.88 0.47
C SER A 251 19.29 5.65 -0.91
N ASN A 252 18.77 4.68 -1.66
CA ASN A 252 19.17 4.45 -3.04
C ASN A 252 18.42 5.41 -3.96
N HIS A 253 18.87 5.59 -5.20
CA HIS A 253 18.21 6.46 -6.17
C HIS A 253 17.85 5.71 -7.44
N VAL A 254 16.67 6.00 -7.97
CA VAL A 254 16.28 5.57 -9.31
C VAL A 254 16.95 6.47 -10.35
N LEU A 255 17.60 5.88 -11.36
CA LEU A 255 18.29 6.60 -12.44
C LEU A 255 17.43 6.83 -13.70
N GLY A 256 16.34 6.08 -13.87
CA GLY A 256 15.44 6.15 -15.02
C GLY A 256 13.96 6.23 -14.61
N GLU A 257 13.09 5.63 -15.43
CA GLU A 257 11.66 5.53 -15.14
C GLU A 257 11.25 4.14 -14.63
N GLU A 258 12.17 3.17 -14.65
CA GLU A 258 11.94 1.79 -14.26
C GLU A 258 13.13 1.25 -13.46
N VAL A 259 12.85 0.32 -12.54
CA VAL A 259 13.86 -0.48 -11.84
C VAL A 259 13.49 -1.95 -11.91
N GLU A 260 14.47 -2.81 -12.16
CA GLU A 260 14.31 -4.25 -12.10
C GLU A 260 14.92 -4.76 -10.80
N ILE A 261 14.16 -5.50 -10.01
CA ILE A 261 14.62 -6.13 -8.78
C ILE A 261 14.29 -7.61 -8.84
N THR A 262 15.32 -8.44 -8.68
CA THR A 262 15.17 -9.88 -8.47
C THR A 262 15.46 -10.19 -7.01
N CYS A 263 14.61 -10.98 -6.36
CA CYS A 263 14.83 -11.41 -4.98
C CYS A 263 14.46 -12.89 -4.80
N ASN A 264 15.13 -13.59 -3.87
CA ASN A 264 14.83 -14.99 -3.56
C ASN A 264 13.85 -15.18 -2.39
N ARG A 265 13.44 -14.08 -1.74
CA ARG A 265 12.55 -14.02 -0.59
C ARG A 265 11.79 -12.69 -0.65
N GLU A 266 10.65 -12.60 0.01
CA GLU A 266 9.89 -11.36 0.10
C GLU A 266 10.72 -10.23 0.72
N VAL A 267 10.72 -9.09 0.04
CA VAL A 267 11.33 -7.84 0.52
C VAL A 267 10.34 -6.69 0.36
N LEU A 268 10.49 -5.64 1.15
CA LEU A 268 9.73 -4.40 0.95
C LEU A 268 10.46 -3.52 -0.04
N PHE A 269 9.76 -3.06 -1.06
CA PHE A 269 10.17 -1.92 -1.84
C PHE A 269 9.49 -0.66 -1.31
N THR A 270 10.23 0.41 -1.18
CA THR A 270 9.71 1.72 -0.82
C THR A 270 10.23 2.78 -1.77
N VAL A 271 9.37 3.68 -2.20
CA VAL A 271 9.72 4.86 -3.00
C VAL A 271 9.16 6.11 -2.34
N GLU A 272 9.99 7.14 -2.26
CA GLU A 272 9.59 8.45 -1.77
C GLU A 272 8.46 9.03 -2.63
N ARG A 273 7.43 9.57 -1.98
CA ARG A 273 6.35 10.29 -2.64
C ARG A 273 6.84 11.68 -3.02
N GLY A 274 6.47 12.13 -4.22
CA GLY A 274 6.74 13.50 -4.63
C GLY A 274 5.89 14.48 -3.82
N ASP A 275 6.41 15.68 -3.59
CA ASP A 275 5.67 16.75 -2.94
C ASP A 275 4.41 17.07 -3.75
N ALA A 276 3.24 17.02 -3.10
CA ALA A 276 2.02 17.59 -3.66
C ALA A 276 2.21 19.11 -3.74
N LYS A 277 2.70 19.60 -4.88
CA LYS A 277 2.73 21.03 -5.20
C LYS A 277 1.34 21.54 -5.55
#